data_AF-A0A1G6LK98-F1
#
_entry.id   AF-A0A1G6LK98-F1
#
_cell.length_a   1.000
_cell.length_b   1.000
_cell.length_c   1.000
_cell.angle_alpha   90.00
_cell.angle_beta   90.00
_cell.angle_gamma   90.00
#
_symmetry.space_group_name_H-M   'P 1'
#
loop_
_entity.id
_entity.type
_entity.pdbx_description
1 polymer ?
#
loop_
_entity_poly.entity_id
_entity_poly.type
_entity_poly.pdbx_seq_one_letter_code
_entity_poly.pdbx_strand_id
1 'polypeptide(L)'
;MIYQRLLAILLLCIPGAAGIYGWKLMKNAIFDTLAGESFNWLVFVGGLILFCGGLFFLGGFLFYRDAKNNDVQPMLLPKKRKQQVKASGKGTR
;
A
#
# COMPACT_ATOMS: atom_id res chain seq x y z
N MET A 1 19.17 8.08 0.61
CA MET A 1 17.75 8.27 0.98
C MET A 1 16.77 7.97 -0.17
N ILE A 2 17.11 8.28 -1.43
CA ILE A 2 16.24 7.98 -2.61
C ILE A 2 16.14 6.48 -2.92
N TYR A 3 17.25 5.72 -2.90
CA TYR A 3 17.27 4.30 -3.31
C TYR A 3 16.33 3.41 -2.49
N GLN A 4 16.24 3.65 -1.18
CA GLN A 4 15.35 2.90 -0.28
C GLN A 4 13.87 3.22 -0.53
N ARG A 5 13.56 4.46 -0.93
CA ARG A 5 12.21 4.89 -1.34
C ARG A 5 11.84 4.32 -2.72
N LEU A 6 12.81 4.25 -3.65
CA LEU A 6 12.63 3.67 -4.98
C LEU A 6 12.37 2.16 -4.91
N LEU A 7 13.17 1.43 -4.12
CA LEU A 7 12.98 0.00 -3.86
C LEU A 7 11.60 -0.30 -3.25
N ALA A 8 11.14 0.54 -2.33
CA ALA A 8 9.81 0.39 -1.74
C ALA A 8 8.69 0.55 -2.78
N ILE A 9 8.81 1.51 -3.70
CA ILE A 9 7.81 1.74 -4.76
C ILE A 9 7.87 0.63 -5.81
N LEU A 10 9.07 0.18 -6.17
CA LEU A 10 9.28 -0.94 -7.10
C LEU A 10 8.68 -2.24 -6.56
N LEU A 11 8.88 -2.51 -5.27
CA LEU A 11 8.35 -3.71 -4.60
C LEU A 11 6.84 -3.61 -4.37
N LEU A 12 6.28 -2.39 -4.27
CA LEU A 12 4.83 -2.14 -4.23
C LEU A 12 4.14 -2.27 -5.60
N CYS A 13 4.90 -2.06 -6.68
CA CYS A 13 4.39 -2.16 -8.05
C CYS A 13 3.93 -3.58 -8.38
N ILE A 14 4.65 -4.61 -7.88
CA ILE A 14 4.37 -6.03 -8.11
C ILE A 14 2.99 -6.45 -7.55
N PRO A 15 2.68 -6.27 -6.25
CA PRO A 15 1.37 -6.61 -5.69
C PRO A 15 0.26 -5.69 -6.20
N GLY A 16 0.57 -4.43 -6.54
CA GLY A 16 -0.39 -3.53 -7.20
C GLY A 16 -0.82 -4.05 -8.58
N ALA A 17 0.15 -4.47 -9.41
CA ALA A 17 -0.12 -5.08 -10.71
C ALA A 17 -0.88 -6.41 -10.57
N ALA A 18 -0.53 -7.24 -9.58
CA ALA A 18 -1.25 -8.48 -9.28
C ALA A 18 -2.73 -8.22 -8.90
N GLY A 19 -3.00 -7.16 -8.12
CA GLY A 19 -4.38 -6.76 -7.79
C GLY A 19 -5.18 -6.33 -9.02
N ILE A 20 -4.60 -5.54 -9.92
CA ILE A 20 -5.23 -5.14 -11.20
C ILE A 20 -5.51 -6.39 -12.06
N TYR A 21 -4.56 -7.34 -12.07
CA TYR A 21 -4.73 -8.60 -12.80
C TYR A 21 -5.87 -9.45 -12.20
N GLY A 22 -5.99 -9.51 -10.87
CA GLY A 22 -7.09 -10.19 -10.17
C GLY A 22 -8.45 -9.58 -10.50
N TRP A 23 -8.55 -8.24 -10.53
CA TRP A 23 -9.76 -7.54 -10.98
C TRP A 23 -10.10 -7.85 -12.44
N LYS A 24 -9.09 -7.96 -13.31
CA LYS A 24 -9.28 -8.32 -14.72
C LYS A 24 -9.87 -9.72 -14.87
N LEU A 25 -9.43 -10.68 -14.05
CA LEU A 25 -10.03 -12.02 -13.99
C LEU A 25 -11.48 -11.98 -13.54
N MET A 26 -11.82 -11.21 -12.51
CA MET A 26 -13.21 -11.07 -12.04
C MET A 26 -14.11 -10.48 -13.12
N LYS A 27 -13.64 -9.43 -13.81
CA LYS A 27 -14.35 -8.84 -14.95
C LYS A 27 -14.58 -9.89 -16.04
N ASN A 28 -13.54 -10.63 -16.43
CA ASN A 28 -13.66 -11.65 -17.46
C ASN A 28 -14.66 -12.76 -17.09
N ALA A 29 -14.64 -13.26 -15.85
CA ALA A 29 -15.62 -14.25 -15.39
C ALA A 29 -17.08 -13.74 -15.46
N ILE A 30 -17.30 -12.44 -15.18
CA ILE A 30 -18.61 -11.80 -15.33
C ILE A 30 -18.99 -11.70 -16.82
N PHE A 31 -18.06 -11.30 -17.69
CA PHE A 31 -18.33 -11.22 -19.14
C PHE A 31 -18.59 -12.60 -19.77
N ASP A 32 -17.89 -13.66 -19.35
CA ASP A 32 -18.15 -15.03 -19.83
C ASP A 32 -19.56 -15.48 -19.44
N THR A 33 -19.97 -15.18 -18.20
CA THR A 33 -21.34 -15.47 -17.74
C THR A 33 -22.39 -14.70 -18.55
N LEU A 34 -22.13 -13.43 -18.87
CA LEU A 34 -23.03 -12.62 -19.71
C LEU A 34 -23.04 -13.07 -21.17
N ALA A 35 -21.95 -13.66 -21.66
CA ALA A 35 -21.83 -14.19 -23.02
C ALA A 35 -22.50 -15.56 -23.20
N GLY A 36 -23.06 -16.14 -22.13
CA GLY A 36 -23.73 -17.44 -22.16
C GLY A 36 -22.81 -18.64 -21.89
N GLU A 37 -21.55 -18.40 -21.52
CA GLU A 37 -20.66 -19.44 -21.02
C GLU A 37 -20.95 -19.79 -19.55
N SER A 38 -20.47 -20.97 -19.14
CA SER A 38 -20.63 -21.48 -17.78
C SER A 38 -19.92 -20.57 -16.78
N PHE A 39 -20.57 -20.21 -15.67
CA PHE A 39 -19.97 -19.37 -14.63
C PHE A 39 -18.69 -20.03 -14.09
N ASN A 40 -17.54 -19.46 -14.43
CA ASN A 40 -16.25 -20.03 -14.08
C ASN A 40 -15.86 -19.62 -12.65
N TRP A 41 -16.40 -20.34 -11.66
CA TRP A 41 -16.12 -20.17 -10.24
C TRP A 41 -14.61 -20.18 -9.94
N LEU A 42 -13.82 -20.96 -10.69
CA LEU A 42 -12.39 -21.07 -10.50
C LEU A 42 -11.66 -19.76 -10.84
N VAL A 43 -12.06 -19.11 -11.94
CA VAL A 43 -11.51 -17.82 -12.38
C VAL A 43 -11.98 -16.68 -11.44
N PHE A 44 -13.22 -16.75 -10.95
CA PHE A 44 -13.74 -15.79 -9.99
C PHE A 44 -13.02 -15.85 -8.63
N VAL A 45 -12.92 -17.04 -8.04
CA VAL A 45 -12.23 -17.25 -6.76
C VAL A 45 -10.73 -17.01 -6.90
N GLY A 46 -10.12 -17.42 -8.02
CA GLY A 46 -8.73 -17.11 -8.33
C GLY A 46 -8.47 -15.60 -8.42
N GLY A 47 -9.35 -14.87 -9.11
CA GLY A 47 -9.31 -13.41 -9.17
C GLY A 47 -9.49 -12.75 -7.80
N LEU A 48 -10.42 -13.26 -6.97
CA LEU A 48 -10.67 -12.79 -5.61
C LEU A 48 -9.44 -12.97 -4.72
N ILE A 49 -8.80 -14.15 -4.75
CA ILE A 49 -7.60 -14.44 -3.97
C ILE A 49 -6.44 -13.55 -4.42
N LEU A 50 -6.27 -13.35 -5.73
CA LEU A 50 -5.20 -12.50 -6.26
C LEU A 50 -5.42 -11.02 -5.91
N PHE A 51 -6.67 -10.58 -5.93
CA PHE A 51 -7.07 -9.22 -5.54
C PHE A 51 -6.91 -8.99 -4.03
N CYS A 52 -7.44 -9.88 -3.19
CA CYS A 52 -7.29 -9.81 -1.74
C CYS A 52 -5.83 -9.96 -1.31
N GLY A 53 -5.06 -10.85 -1.94
CA GLY A 53 -3.63 -11.00 -1.70
C GLY A 53 -2.86 -9.73 -2.06
N GLY A 54 -3.15 -9.13 -3.22
CA GLY A 54 -2.60 -7.84 -3.63
C GLY A 54 -2.94 -6.72 -2.64
N LEU A 55 -4.20 -6.62 -2.18
CA LEU A 55 -4.66 -5.65 -1.18
C LEU A 55 -4.05 -5.88 0.20
N PHE A 56 -3.94 -7.12 0.67
CA PHE A 56 -3.30 -7.45 1.95
C PHE A 56 -1.84 -7.03 1.95
N PHE A 57 -1.14 -7.33 0.85
CA PHE A 57 0.25 -6.96 0.70
C PHE A 57 0.43 -5.44 0.59
N LEU A 58 -0.45 -4.77 -0.16
CA LEU A 58 -0.48 -3.31 -0.31
C LEU A 58 -0.75 -2.64 1.05
N GLY A 59 -1.79 -3.08 1.78
CA GLY A 59 -2.20 -2.53 3.07
C GLY A 59 -1.18 -2.79 4.19
N GLY A 60 -0.66 -4.02 4.28
CA GLY A 60 0.38 -4.36 5.26
C GLY A 60 1.69 -3.59 5.03
N PHE A 61 2.10 -3.44 3.77
CA PHE A 61 3.27 -2.65 3.42
C PHE A 61 3.04 -1.15 3.62
N LEU A 62 1.87 -0.63 3.25
CA LEU A 62 1.53 0.78 3.46
C LEU A 62 1.54 1.12 4.95
N PHE A 63 0.94 0.30 5.81
CA PHE A 63 0.93 0.48 7.26
C PHE A 63 2.35 0.47 7.85
N TYR A 64 3.19 -0.50 7.48
CA TYR A 64 4.59 -0.57 7.95
C TYR A 64 5.42 0.63 7.47
N ARG A 65 5.16 1.12 6.26
CA ARG A 65 5.89 2.24 5.67
C ARG A 65 5.44 3.59 6.21
N ASP A 66 4.15 3.74 6.49
CA ASP A 66 3.56 4.95 7.09
C ASP A 66 3.99 5.09 8.56
N ALA A 67 4.07 3.97 9.30
CA ALA A 67 4.61 3.94 10.66
C ALA A 67 6.04 4.52 10.78
N LYS A 68 6.83 4.44 9.70
CA LYS A 68 8.21 4.96 9.68
C LYS A 68 8.32 6.43 9.27
N ASN A 69 7.30 7.00 8.62
CA ASN A 69 7.39 8.35 8.06
C ASN A 69 7.12 9.48 9.08
N ASN A 70 6.70 9.19 10.31
CA ASN A 70 6.68 10.16 11.42
C ASN A 70 6.16 11.55 10.99
N ASP A 71 5.10 11.60 10.17
CA ASP A 71 4.30 12.81 9.94
C ASP A 71 3.30 12.97 11.10
N VAL A 72 3.79 12.69 12.30
CA VAL A 72 3.08 13.06 13.49
C VAL A 72 3.36 14.53 13.69
N GLN A 73 2.28 15.31 13.65
CA GLN A 73 2.20 16.72 13.99
C GLN A 73 3.20 17.06 15.12
N PRO A 74 3.82 18.26 15.15
CA PRO A 74 4.78 18.67 16.18
C PRO A 74 4.29 18.48 17.64
N MET A 75 2.98 18.30 17.83
CA MET A 75 2.32 17.88 19.07
C MET A 75 2.80 16.51 19.61
N LEU A 76 3.02 15.52 18.74
CA LEU A 76 3.26 14.10 19.06
C LEU A 76 4.75 13.69 19.03
N LEU A 77 5.66 14.64 18.86
CA LEU A 77 7.09 14.42 18.96
C LEU A 77 7.49 13.88 20.36
N PRO A 78 8.27 12.79 20.47
CA PRO A 78 8.81 12.34 21.75
C PRO A 78 9.67 13.44 22.38
N LYS A 79 9.58 13.58 23.71
CA LYS A 79 10.09 14.70 24.53
C LYS A 79 11.53 15.14 24.19
N LYS A 80 12.40 14.20 23.79
CA LYS A 80 13.80 14.46 23.37
C LYS A 80 13.92 15.40 22.15
N ARG A 81 13.00 15.33 21.18
CA ARG A 81 13.04 16.17 19.96
C ARG A 81 12.50 17.59 20.21
N LYS A 82 11.51 17.74 21.10
CA LYS A 82 11.00 19.05 21.54
C LYS A 82 12.07 19.90 22.26
N GLN A 83 13.01 19.26 22.96
CA GLN A 83 14.13 19.95 23.61
C GLN A 83 15.19 20.45 22.62
N GLN A 84 15.45 19.73 21.53
CA GLN A 84 16.41 20.20 20.51
C GLN A 84 15.88 21.40 19.70
N VAL A 85 14.59 21.41 19.33
CA VAL A 85 13.98 22.57 18.65
C VAL A 85 13.98 23.82 19.54
N LYS A 86 13.73 23.65 20.85
CA LYS A 86 13.82 24.74 21.83
C LYS A 86 15.26 25.23 22.08
N ALA A 87 16.26 24.34 21.99
CA ALA A 87 17.67 24.72 22.13
C ALA A 87 18.19 25.49 20.90
N SER A 88 17.76 25.10 19.70
CA SER A 88 18.16 25.78 18.45
C SER A 88 17.50 27.15 18.26
N GLY A 89 16.31 27.38 18.84
CA GLY A 89 15.59 28.66 18.76
C GLY A 89 16.02 29.73 19.77
N LYS A 90 17.04 29.46 20.59
CA LYS A 90 17.51 30.36 21.66
C LYS A 90 18.77 31.15 21.30
N GLY A 91 19.23 31.08 20.05
CA GLY A 91 20.47 31.73 19.57
C GLY A 91 20.28 32.88 18.59
N THR A 92 19.05 33.36 18.37
CA THR A 92 18.73 34.47 17.46
C THR A 92 17.99 35.62 18.16
N ARG A 93 18.42 35.95 19.37
CA ARG A 93 18.17 37.25 19.99
C ARG A 93 19.49 37.89 20.37
#